data_AF-A0A6V7HSE6-F1
#
_entry.id   AF-A0A6V7HSE6-F1
#
_cell.length_a   1.000
_cell.length_b   1.000
_cell.length_c   1.000
_cell.angle_alpha   90.00
_cell.angle_beta   90.00
_cell.angle_gamma   90.00
#
_symmetry.space_group_name_H-M   'P 1'
#
loop_
_entity.id
_entity.type
_entity.pdbx_description
1 polymer ?
#
loop_
_entity_poly.entity_id
_entity_poly.type
_entity_poly.pdbx_seq_one_letter_code
_entity_poly.pdbx_strand_id
1 'polypeptide(L)'
;QYAVVTSDDFWSSMQEAHNNTKRDPLNIKEIMELYADQPGFPMINVTRNYETGRINLSQSSNIPSQTRDRWYVPLNYVTQSNLNFDNTTITHWLRPNETNLVIDGANKDDWILVNVKHSGYYMVNYDETNWDRLIKYLNTDDYAKIHKLHRAQLLRSAYHRFFASKQNFMKYFELTRYLVRETDMIPWSAAKVTFKTFRQQVINDVNLKQTMDKYTLLLLRKAIREVGFEERAGDSSATRKKREFISLLACEMGDAECRRVMAKKAAAHLEDG
;
A
#
# COMPACT_ATOMS: atom_id res chain seq x y z
N GLN A 1 31.63 1.30 22.87
CA GLN A 1 31.89 0.38 21.74
C GLN A 1 32.68 -0.82 22.26
N TYR A 2 32.55 -2.00 21.64
CA TYR A 2 33.14 -3.30 22.05
C TYR A 2 32.44 -4.08 23.19
N ALA A 3 31.16 -3.81 23.46
CA ALA A 3 30.32 -4.59 24.37
C ALA A 3 29.08 -5.16 23.64
N VAL A 4 28.48 -6.21 24.19
CA VAL A 4 27.17 -6.71 23.75
C VAL A 4 26.10 -5.70 24.14
N VAL A 5 25.11 -5.49 23.27
CA VAL A 5 24.01 -4.56 23.49
C VAL A 5 22.68 -5.31 23.54
N THR A 6 21.75 -4.78 24.33
CA THR A 6 20.37 -5.23 24.46
C THR A 6 19.41 -4.22 23.81
N SER A 7 18.15 -4.60 23.63
CA SER A 7 17.11 -3.65 23.18
C SER A 7 16.98 -2.46 24.14
N ASP A 8 17.17 -2.68 25.44
CA ASP A 8 17.12 -1.63 26.46
C ASP A 8 18.20 -0.57 26.29
N ASP A 9 19.42 -0.98 25.92
CA ASP A 9 20.53 -0.06 25.65
C ASP A 9 20.21 0.84 24.44
N PHE A 10 19.58 0.26 23.42
CA PHE A 10 19.17 0.99 22.23
C PHE A 10 18.04 1.98 22.55
N TRP A 11 16.99 1.57 23.27
CA TRP A 11 15.88 2.45 23.64
C TRP A 11 16.31 3.58 24.57
N SER A 12 17.25 3.32 25.48
CA SER A 12 17.83 4.35 26.36
C SER A 12 18.57 5.42 25.56
N SER A 13 19.38 5.00 24.58
CA SER A 13 20.09 5.92 23.69
C SER A 13 19.12 6.76 22.84
N MET A 14 18.05 6.14 22.33
CA MET A 14 17.01 6.84 21.57
C MET A 14 16.21 7.82 22.44
N GLN A 15 15.95 7.47 23.71
CA GLN A 15 15.29 8.35 24.67
C GLN A 15 16.14 9.59 24.98
N GLU A 16 17.45 9.43 25.17
CA GLU A 16 18.38 10.55 25.38
C GLU A 16 18.36 11.51 24.18
N ALA A 17 18.47 10.96 22.97
CA ALA A 17 18.39 11.75 21.74
C ALA A 17 17.04 12.48 21.62
N HIS A 18 15.92 11.82 21.96
CA HIS A 18 14.59 12.43 21.96
C HIS A 18 14.46 13.58 22.96
N ASN A 19 14.96 13.39 24.19
CA ASN A 19 14.92 14.41 25.24
C ASN A 19 15.65 15.70 24.79
N ASN A 20 16.72 15.57 24.01
CA ASN A 20 17.45 16.71 23.44
C ASN A 20 16.69 17.49 22.36
N THR A 21 15.63 16.91 21.77
CA THR A 21 14.82 17.58 20.74
C THR A 21 13.82 18.60 21.29
N LYS A 22 13.57 18.61 22.61
CA LYS A 22 12.54 19.45 23.27
C LYS A 22 11.12 19.30 22.67
N ARG A 23 10.83 18.15 22.04
CA ARG A 23 9.50 17.76 21.60
C ARG A 23 8.67 17.20 22.77
N ASP A 24 7.43 16.80 22.48
CA ASP A 24 6.54 16.20 23.47
C ASP A 24 7.24 15.11 24.29
N PRO A 25 7.01 15.06 25.62
CA PRO A 25 7.59 14.02 26.46
C PRO A 25 6.96 12.68 26.08
N LEU A 26 7.76 11.82 25.46
CA LEU A 26 7.38 10.45 25.07
C LEU A 26 8.31 9.46 25.76
N ASN A 27 7.75 8.32 26.16
CA ASN A 27 8.51 7.16 26.61
C ASN A 27 8.81 6.27 25.40
N ILE A 28 10.01 6.42 24.83
CA ILE A 28 10.42 5.70 23.62
C ILE A 28 10.46 4.20 23.86
N LYS A 29 10.94 3.76 25.04
CA LYS A 29 10.99 2.34 25.40
C LYS A 29 9.58 1.73 25.37
N GLU A 30 8.65 2.36 26.07
CA GLU A 30 7.25 1.89 26.12
C GLU A 30 6.61 1.85 24.72
N ILE A 31 6.83 2.87 23.88
CA ILE A 31 6.32 2.87 22.50
C ILE A 31 6.88 1.68 21.72
N MET A 32 8.20 1.47 21.76
CA MET A 32 8.87 0.49 20.91
C MET A 32 8.64 -0.95 21.38
N GLU A 33 8.54 -1.21 22.69
CA GLU A 33 8.16 -2.51 23.24
C GLU A 33 6.79 -2.96 22.74
N LEU A 34 5.85 -2.04 22.53
CA LEU A 34 4.54 -2.39 21.96
C LEU A 34 4.67 -2.96 20.54
N TYR A 35 5.64 -2.51 19.74
CA TYR A 35 5.87 -3.03 18.38
C TYR A 35 6.81 -4.24 18.36
N ALA A 36 7.75 -4.33 19.29
CA ALA A 36 8.75 -5.39 19.33
C ALA A 36 8.21 -6.69 19.95
N ASP A 37 7.42 -6.58 21.02
CA ASP A 37 7.09 -7.72 21.87
C ASP A 37 5.65 -8.24 21.67
N GLN A 38 4.85 -7.56 20.84
CA GLN A 38 3.48 -7.96 20.55
C GLN A 38 3.38 -8.59 19.15
N PRO A 39 2.67 -9.73 19.01
CA PRO A 39 2.37 -10.27 17.69
C PRO A 39 1.39 -9.36 16.95
N GLY A 40 1.61 -9.20 15.65
CA GLY A 40 0.72 -8.43 14.78
C GLY A 40 1.13 -6.96 14.61
N PHE A 41 0.17 -6.13 14.23
CA PHE A 41 0.32 -4.70 13.96
C PHE A 41 -1.03 -3.97 14.05
N PRO A 42 -1.03 -2.64 14.26
CA PRO A 42 -2.26 -1.86 14.34
C PRO A 42 -2.96 -1.74 12.98
N MET A 43 -4.27 -1.91 13.00
CA MET A 43 -5.19 -1.53 11.94
C MET A 43 -5.97 -0.30 12.38
N ILE A 44 -5.76 0.82 11.70
CA ILE A 44 -6.45 2.07 11.96
C ILE A 44 -7.73 2.15 11.14
N ASN A 45 -8.87 2.25 11.82
CA ASN A 45 -10.17 2.48 11.20
C ASN A 45 -10.49 3.97 11.24
N VAL A 46 -10.74 4.54 10.07
CA VAL A 46 -10.99 5.96 9.88
C VAL A 46 -12.43 6.14 9.45
N THR A 47 -13.19 6.86 10.27
CA THR A 47 -14.58 7.23 9.98
C THR A 47 -14.71 8.74 10.01
N ARG A 48 -15.58 9.29 9.17
CA ARG A 48 -15.78 10.73 9.08
C ARG A 48 -17.22 11.10 9.34
N ASN A 49 -17.40 12.18 10.09
CA ASN A 49 -18.65 12.90 10.09
C ASN A 49 -18.58 13.94 8.97
N TYR A 50 -19.23 13.65 7.84
CA TYR A 50 -19.19 14.50 6.65
C TYR A 50 -19.96 15.81 6.79
N GLU A 51 -20.81 15.98 7.81
CA GLU A 51 -21.52 17.24 8.07
C GLU A 51 -20.62 18.23 8.83
N THR A 52 -19.93 17.73 9.86
CA THR A 52 -19.05 18.54 10.73
C THR A 52 -17.59 18.57 10.27
N GLY A 53 -17.22 17.71 9.31
CA GLY A 53 -15.84 17.54 8.83
C GLY A 53 -14.94 16.70 9.74
N ARG A 54 -15.37 16.36 10.97
CA ARG A 54 -14.55 15.66 11.97
C ARG A 54 -14.15 14.25 11.52
N ILE A 55 -12.91 13.86 11.84
CA ILE A 55 -12.36 12.53 11.57
C ILE A 55 -12.22 11.80 12.90
N ASN A 56 -12.74 10.57 12.95
CA ASN A 56 -12.66 9.69 14.10
C ASN A 56 -11.79 8.48 13.74
N LEU A 57 -10.70 8.28 14.49
CA LEU A 57 -9.73 7.21 14.31
C LEU A 57 -9.81 6.24 15.49
N SER A 58 -9.92 4.95 15.21
CA SER A 58 -9.79 3.89 16.20
C SER A 58 -8.78 2.85 15.75
N GLN A 59 -8.30 2.04 16.68
CA GLN A 59 -7.36 0.95 16.39
C GLN A 59 -7.93 -0.41 16.76
N SER A 60 -7.56 -1.40 15.97
CA SER A 60 -7.75 -2.82 16.25
C SER A 60 -6.47 -3.58 15.87
N SER A 61 -6.23 -4.74 16.47
CA SER A 61 -5.16 -5.63 16.00
C SER A 61 -5.54 -6.38 14.73
N ASN A 62 -4.56 -6.64 13.85
CA ASN A 62 -4.74 -7.53 12.72
C ASN A 62 -4.81 -9.03 13.12
N ILE A 63 -4.35 -9.37 14.33
CA ILE A 63 -4.42 -10.71 14.91
C ILE A 63 -5.29 -10.63 16.18
N PRO A 64 -6.33 -11.44 16.33
CA PRO A 64 -7.07 -11.52 17.58
C PRO A 64 -6.14 -11.98 18.71
N SER A 65 -5.81 -11.08 19.65
CA SER A 65 -4.98 -11.33 20.83
C SER A 65 -5.80 -11.06 22.09
N GLN A 66 -5.58 -11.83 23.16
CA GLN A 66 -6.34 -11.70 24.40
C GLN A 66 -5.67 -10.80 25.46
N THR A 67 -4.40 -10.44 25.30
CA THR A 67 -3.61 -9.83 26.39
C THR A 67 -3.18 -8.38 26.11
N ARG A 68 -2.68 -8.09 24.91
CA ARG A 68 -2.36 -6.74 24.41
C ARG A 68 -2.60 -6.72 22.89
N ASP A 69 -3.41 -5.78 22.44
CA ASP A 69 -3.86 -5.66 21.05
C ASP A 69 -3.90 -4.19 20.57
N ARG A 70 -3.17 -3.31 21.26
CA ARG A 70 -3.13 -1.87 21.01
C ARG A 70 -1.71 -1.31 21.09
N TRP A 71 -1.49 -0.27 20.31
CA TRP A 71 -0.19 0.36 20.12
C TRP A 71 -0.27 1.87 20.36
N TYR A 72 0.91 2.46 20.53
CA TYR A 72 1.10 3.90 20.45
C TYR A 72 1.34 4.26 18.98
N VAL A 73 0.30 4.73 18.28
CA VAL A 73 0.31 4.85 16.81
C VAL A 73 0.58 6.31 16.39
N PRO A 74 1.67 6.57 15.64
CA PRO A 74 1.95 7.91 15.11
C PRO A 74 1.06 8.21 13.90
N LEU A 75 0.26 9.26 14.01
CA LEU A 75 -0.72 9.64 13.00
C LEU A 75 -0.34 10.94 12.29
N ASN A 76 -0.55 10.91 10.98
CA ASN A 76 -0.54 12.07 10.09
C ASN A 76 -1.50 11.76 8.93
N TYR A 77 -1.94 12.81 8.24
CA TYR A 77 -2.87 12.65 7.14
C TYR A 77 -2.72 13.77 6.11
N VAL A 78 -3.21 13.51 4.91
CA VAL A 78 -3.42 14.51 3.86
C VAL A 78 -4.87 14.47 3.40
N THR A 79 -5.31 15.57 2.81
CA THR A 79 -6.65 15.69 2.23
C THR A 79 -6.54 15.99 0.75
N GLN A 80 -7.61 15.74 -0.01
CA GLN A 80 -7.64 16.03 -1.44
C GLN A 80 -7.27 17.49 -1.76
N SER A 81 -7.72 18.45 -0.94
CA SER A 81 -7.45 19.88 -1.12
C SER A 81 -6.07 20.32 -0.60
N ASN A 82 -5.37 19.51 0.19
CA ASN A 82 -4.05 19.81 0.75
C ASN A 82 -3.09 18.60 0.60
N LEU A 83 -2.54 18.45 -0.61
CA LEU A 83 -1.70 17.33 -1.00
C LEU A 83 -0.22 17.58 -0.68
N ASN A 84 0.16 17.50 0.59
CA ASN A 84 1.56 17.54 0.98
C ASN A 84 2.07 16.15 1.39
N PHE A 85 2.54 15.38 0.41
CA PHE A 85 3.13 14.05 0.66
C PHE A 85 4.59 14.10 1.15
N ASP A 86 5.23 15.26 1.18
CA ASP A 86 6.62 15.40 1.62
C ASP A 86 6.75 15.61 3.12
N ASN A 87 5.69 16.08 3.77
CA ASN A 87 5.63 16.20 5.21
C ASN A 87 5.07 14.93 5.86
N THR A 88 5.94 14.09 6.38
CA THR A 88 5.58 12.90 7.17
C THR A 88 5.63 13.15 8.68
N THR A 89 5.66 14.40 9.12
CA THR A 89 5.71 14.74 10.56
C THR A 89 4.50 14.18 11.27
N ILE A 90 4.73 13.65 12.47
CA ILE A 90 3.67 13.15 13.34
C ILE A 90 2.88 14.34 13.85
N THR A 91 1.56 14.29 13.68
CA THR A 91 0.65 15.38 14.09
C THR A 91 -0.19 14.98 15.30
N HIS A 92 -0.46 13.68 15.44
CA HIS A 92 -1.25 13.14 16.52
C HIS A 92 -0.71 11.77 16.92
N TRP A 93 -1.05 11.35 18.13
CA TRP A 93 -0.77 10.01 18.62
C TRP A 93 -2.09 9.38 19.05
N LEU A 94 -2.39 8.18 18.54
CA LEU A 94 -3.47 7.35 19.07
C LEU A 94 -2.85 6.39 20.08
N ARG A 95 -3.18 6.57 21.35
CA ARG A 95 -2.58 5.84 22.48
C ARG A 95 -3.29 4.51 22.73
N PRO A 96 -2.63 3.54 23.38
CA PRO A 96 -3.24 2.24 23.67
C PRO A 96 -4.51 2.33 24.53
N ASN A 97 -4.55 3.28 25.46
CA ASN A 97 -5.68 3.48 26.37
C ASN A 97 -6.84 4.27 25.76
N GLU A 98 -6.68 4.78 24.53
CA GLU A 98 -7.73 5.53 23.84
C GLU A 98 -8.59 4.59 23.00
N THR A 99 -9.91 4.64 23.19
CA THR A 99 -10.86 3.90 22.34
C THR A 99 -10.93 4.51 20.95
N ASN A 100 -10.89 5.84 20.89
CA ASN A 100 -10.94 6.60 19.66
C ASN A 100 -10.31 7.98 19.85
N LEU A 101 -9.75 8.52 18.77
CA LEU A 101 -9.22 9.86 18.66
C LEU A 101 -10.05 10.64 17.64
N VAL A 102 -10.61 11.76 18.06
CA VAL A 102 -11.32 12.69 17.17
C VAL A 102 -10.42 13.87 16.87
N ILE A 103 -10.20 14.16 15.60
CA ILE A 103 -9.40 15.29 15.14
C ILE A 103 -10.23 16.19 14.22
N ASP A 104 -9.87 17.47 14.20
CA ASP A 104 -10.38 18.41 13.22
C ASP A 104 -9.99 17.92 11.82
N GLY A 105 -10.94 18.00 10.91
CA GLY A 105 -10.88 17.21 9.70
C GLY A 105 -11.07 17.98 8.40
N ALA A 106 -11.09 17.19 7.33
CA ALA A 106 -11.10 17.67 5.96
C ALA A 106 -12.47 18.19 5.53
N ASN A 107 -12.45 19.02 4.48
CA ASN A 107 -13.67 19.43 3.78
C ASN A 107 -14.58 18.22 3.54
N LYS A 108 -15.89 18.41 3.75
CA LYS A 108 -16.91 17.39 3.57
C LYS A 108 -16.88 16.70 2.22
N ASP A 109 -16.31 17.30 1.18
CA ASP A 109 -16.24 16.75 -0.18
C ASP A 109 -14.88 16.11 -0.52
N ASP A 110 -13.83 16.37 0.27
CA ASP A 110 -12.50 15.79 0.08
C ASP A 110 -12.51 14.27 0.39
N TRP A 111 -11.60 13.51 -0.21
CA TRP A 111 -11.10 12.28 0.41
C TRP A 111 -9.92 12.59 1.36
N ILE A 112 -9.64 11.67 2.28
CA ILE A 112 -8.44 11.72 3.13
C ILE A 112 -7.58 10.46 2.99
N LEU A 113 -6.28 10.63 3.22
CA LEU A 113 -5.32 9.54 3.34
C LEU A 113 -4.54 9.70 4.65
N VAL A 114 -4.56 8.68 5.49
CA VAL A 114 -3.77 8.62 6.73
C VAL A 114 -2.48 7.83 6.47
N ASN A 115 -1.44 8.11 7.25
CA ASN A 115 -0.12 7.48 7.15
C ASN A 115 0.64 7.94 5.89
N VAL A 116 0.98 9.23 5.84
CA VAL A 116 1.63 9.88 4.71
C VAL A 116 2.89 9.11 4.29
N LYS A 117 2.96 8.72 3.01
CA LYS A 117 4.03 7.87 2.44
C LYS A 117 4.22 6.51 3.13
N HIS A 118 3.24 6.05 3.90
CA HIS A 118 3.33 4.81 4.68
C HIS A 118 4.54 4.81 5.65
N SER A 119 4.82 5.96 6.26
CA SER A 119 5.96 6.14 7.17
C SER A 119 5.80 5.43 8.51
N GLY A 120 4.56 5.15 8.94
CA GLY A 120 4.26 4.38 10.14
C GLY A 120 3.93 2.92 9.83
N TYR A 121 4.28 2.02 10.75
CA TYR A 121 4.05 0.58 10.63
C TYR A 121 2.62 0.19 11.04
N TYR A 122 1.64 0.57 10.24
CA TYR A 122 0.22 0.23 10.45
C TYR A 122 -0.58 0.26 9.15
N MET A 123 -1.66 -0.50 9.11
CA MET A 123 -2.63 -0.46 8.01
C MET A 123 -3.74 0.55 8.30
N VAL A 124 -4.32 1.09 7.24
CA VAL A 124 -5.46 2.02 7.35
C VAL A 124 -6.63 1.46 6.56
N ASN A 125 -7.80 1.50 7.19
CA ASN A 125 -9.09 1.25 6.59
C ASN A 125 -9.97 2.49 6.75
N TYR A 126 -10.81 2.77 5.76
CA TYR A 126 -11.67 3.93 5.72
C TYR A 126 -13.15 3.52 5.71
N ASP A 127 -14.03 4.46 6.06
CA ASP A 127 -15.46 4.35 5.82
C ASP A 127 -15.79 4.27 4.32
N GLU A 128 -17.03 3.88 4.03
CA GLU A 128 -17.49 3.58 2.68
C GLU A 128 -17.42 4.81 1.75
N THR A 129 -17.87 5.95 2.24
CA THR A 129 -17.87 7.22 1.50
C THR A 129 -16.46 7.66 1.12
N ASN A 130 -15.48 7.51 2.02
CA ASN A 130 -14.10 7.89 1.71
C ASN A 130 -13.50 6.92 0.68
N TRP A 131 -13.80 5.61 0.80
CA TRP A 131 -13.41 4.62 -0.21
C TRP A 131 -13.99 4.96 -1.59
N ASP A 132 -15.27 5.32 -1.70
CA ASP A 132 -15.90 5.69 -2.96
C ASP A 132 -15.24 6.91 -3.60
N ARG A 133 -14.89 7.91 -2.79
CA ARG A 133 -14.17 9.10 -3.27
C ARG A 133 -12.77 8.79 -3.74
N LEU A 134 -12.04 7.94 -3.02
CA LEU A 134 -10.70 7.50 -3.43
C LEU A 134 -10.77 6.70 -4.73
N ILE A 135 -11.71 5.77 -4.87
CA ILE A 135 -11.91 4.98 -6.09
C ILE A 135 -12.28 5.90 -7.26
N LYS A 136 -13.20 6.85 -7.06
CA LYS A 136 -13.57 7.84 -8.06
C LYS A 136 -12.36 8.67 -8.48
N TYR A 137 -11.59 9.20 -7.53
CA TYR A 137 -10.43 10.04 -7.79
C TYR A 137 -9.32 9.28 -8.52
N LEU A 138 -9.00 8.06 -8.09
CA LEU A 138 -8.02 7.20 -8.78
C LEU A 138 -8.41 6.93 -10.23
N ASN A 139 -9.71 6.87 -10.54
CA ASN A 139 -10.17 6.64 -11.91
C ASN A 139 -10.15 7.91 -12.80
N THR A 140 -9.73 9.07 -12.29
CA THR A 140 -9.53 10.30 -13.07
C THR A 140 -8.11 10.39 -13.67
N ASP A 141 -7.85 11.40 -14.50
CA ASP A 141 -6.49 11.69 -15.00
C ASP A 141 -5.56 12.25 -13.92
N ASP A 142 -6.13 12.73 -12.81
CA ASP A 142 -5.40 13.26 -11.65
C ASP A 142 -4.88 12.18 -10.69
N TYR A 143 -5.07 10.89 -10.99
CA TYR A 143 -4.68 9.79 -10.11
C TYR A 143 -3.22 9.87 -9.62
N ALA A 144 -2.32 10.37 -10.47
CA ALA A 144 -0.90 10.49 -10.18
C ALA A 144 -0.57 11.53 -9.11
N LYS A 145 -1.51 12.45 -8.80
CA LYS A 145 -1.40 13.38 -7.66
C LYS A 145 -1.40 12.63 -6.33
N ILE A 146 -2.05 11.47 -6.22
CA ILE A 146 -1.85 10.57 -5.08
C ILE A 146 -0.48 9.90 -5.24
N HIS A 147 0.40 10.10 -4.26
CA HIS A 147 1.75 9.52 -4.30
C HIS A 147 1.71 7.99 -4.48
N LYS A 148 2.63 7.44 -5.28
CA LYS A 148 2.67 6.01 -5.65
C LYS A 148 2.67 5.04 -4.45
N LEU A 149 3.27 5.43 -3.32
CA LEU A 149 3.22 4.64 -2.08
C LEU A 149 1.78 4.52 -1.54
N HIS A 150 0.99 5.59 -1.59
CA HIS A 150 -0.42 5.53 -1.21
C HIS A 150 -1.24 4.73 -2.21
N ARG A 151 -0.98 4.86 -3.53
CA ARG A 151 -1.70 4.05 -4.53
C ARG A 151 -1.48 2.55 -4.30
N ALA A 152 -0.25 2.15 -3.93
CA ALA A 152 0.07 0.78 -3.52
C ALA A 152 -0.60 0.37 -2.19
N GLN A 153 -0.57 1.26 -1.19
CA GLN A 153 -1.25 1.04 0.09
C GLN A 153 -2.75 0.83 -0.10
N LEU A 154 -3.42 1.64 -0.94
CA LEU A 154 -4.84 1.55 -1.23
C LEU A 154 -5.19 0.22 -1.90
N LEU A 155 -4.40 -0.23 -2.87
CA LEU A 155 -4.57 -1.56 -3.48
C LEU A 155 -4.48 -2.68 -2.43
N ARG A 156 -3.49 -2.61 -1.53
CA ARG A 156 -3.30 -3.62 -0.47
C ARG A 156 -4.43 -3.57 0.57
N SER A 157 -4.78 -2.38 1.06
CA SER A 157 -5.88 -2.21 2.03
C SER A 157 -7.22 -2.64 1.44
N ALA A 158 -7.51 -2.29 0.18
CA ALA A 158 -8.72 -2.69 -0.52
C ALA A 158 -8.79 -4.21 -0.70
N TYR A 159 -7.67 -4.88 -0.97
CA TYR A 159 -7.62 -6.34 -1.01
C TYR A 159 -8.08 -6.94 0.33
N HIS A 160 -7.51 -6.49 1.45
CA HIS A 160 -7.93 -6.98 2.76
C HIS A 160 -9.39 -6.65 3.08
N ARG A 161 -9.81 -5.41 2.81
CA ARG A 161 -11.14 -4.89 3.16
C ARG A 161 -12.27 -5.50 2.34
N PHE A 162 -12.08 -5.68 1.04
CA PHE A 162 -13.15 -6.01 0.10
C PHE A 162 -13.05 -7.42 -0.47
N PHE A 163 -11.83 -7.87 -0.77
CA PHE A 163 -11.58 -9.12 -1.45
C PHE A 163 -11.39 -10.27 -0.46
N ALA A 164 -10.39 -10.19 0.42
CA ALA A 164 -10.04 -11.26 1.36
C ALA A 164 -11.14 -11.50 2.41
N SER A 165 -11.81 -10.43 2.84
CA SER A 165 -12.99 -10.48 3.71
C SER A 165 -14.26 -11.00 3.02
N LYS A 166 -14.23 -11.17 1.69
CA LYS A 166 -15.38 -11.51 0.83
C LYS A 166 -16.58 -10.55 0.96
N GLN A 167 -16.34 -9.31 1.40
CA GLN A 167 -17.44 -8.37 1.64
C GLN A 167 -17.93 -7.65 0.38
N ASN A 168 -17.03 -7.23 -0.52
CA ASN A 168 -17.45 -6.56 -1.76
C ASN A 168 -16.37 -6.68 -2.86
N PHE A 169 -16.31 -7.86 -3.48
CA PHE A 169 -15.35 -8.14 -4.54
C PHE A 169 -15.41 -7.11 -5.67
N MET A 170 -16.60 -6.69 -6.09
CA MET A 170 -16.78 -5.74 -7.20
C MET A 170 -16.10 -4.39 -6.94
N LYS A 171 -16.20 -3.88 -5.71
CA LYS A 171 -15.55 -2.63 -5.30
C LYS A 171 -14.02 -2.67 -5.41
N TYR A 172 -13.42 -3.84 -5.17
CA TYR A 172 -12.00 -4.04 -5.42
C TYR A 172 -11.67 -3.89 -6.93
N PHE A 173 -12.48 -4.48 -7.81
CA PHE A 173 -12.26 -4.37 -9.26
C PHE A 173 -12.52 -2.97 -9.80
N GLU A 174 -13.46 -2.23 -9.23
CA GLU A 174 -13.67 -0.81 -9.54
C GLU A 174 -12.44 0.02 -9.22
N LEU A 175 -11.79 -0.26 -8.08
CA LEU A 175 -10.51 0.33 -7.75
C LEU A 175 -9.45 -0.05 -8.79
N THR A 176 -9.24 -1.33 -9.12
CA THR A 176 -8.14 -1.74 -10.02
C THR A 176 -8.27 -1.20 -11.44
N ARG A 177 -9.43 -0.68 -11.86
CA ARG A 177 -9.60 -0.05 -13.19
C ARG A 177 -8.62 1.08 -13.46
N TYR A 178 -8.20 1.85 -12.45
CA TYR A 178 -7.23 2.92 -12.68
C TYR A 178 -5.87 2.42 -13.16
N LEU A 179 -5.53 1.15 -12.91
CA LEU A 179 -4.25 0.56 -13.29
C LEU A 179 -4.00 0.60 -14.80
N VAL A 180 -5.04 0.76 -15.63
CA VAL A 180 -4.89 1.02 -17.07
C VAL A 180 -4.05 2.27 -17.37
N ARG A 181 -3.98 3.21 -16.44
CA ARG A 181 -3.17 4.43 -16.49
C ARG A 181 -1.84 4.31 -15.74
N GLU A 182 -1.70 3.32 -14.86
CA GLU A 182 -0.58 3.18 -13.93
C GLU A 182 0.69 2.69 -14.62
N THR A 183 1.81 3.31 -14.26
CA THR A 183 3.14 3.01 -14.81
C THR A 183 4.17 2.80 -13.71
N ASP A 184 3.93 3.22 -12.46
CA ASP A 184 4.85 2.96 -11.36
C ASP A 184 4.85 1.48 -10.97
N MET A 185 6.04 0.92 -10.73
CA MET A 185 6.18 -0.48 -10.30
C MET A 185 5.59 -0.74 -8.91
N ILE A 186 5.55 0.27 -8.04
CA ILE A 186 5.17 0.08 -6.63
C ILE A 186 3.68 -0.26 -6.50
N PRO A 187 2.73 0.48 -7.12
CA PRO A 187 1.33 0.07 -7.16
C PRO A 187 1.12 -1.24 -7.91
N TRP A 188 1.82 -1.46 -9.03
CA TRP A 188 1.75 -2.72 -9.77
C TRP A 188 2.22 -3.92 -8.94
N SER A 189 3.22 -3.77 -8.10
CA SER A 189 3.68 -4.80 -7.16
C SER A 189 2.57 -5.17 -6.17
N ALA A 190 1.85 -4.19 -5.63
CA ALA A 190 0.70 -4.44 -4.75
C ALA A 190 -0.43 -5.16 -5.49
N ALA A 191 -0.80 -4.71 -6.70
CA ALA A 191 -1.85 -5.34 -7.50
C ALA A 191 -1.50 -6.76 -7.95
N LYS A 192 -0.23 -7.02 -8.30
CA LYS A 192 0.26 -8.33 -8.74
C LYS A 192 -0.03 -9.43 -7.73
N VAL A 193 0.15 -9.15 -6.43
CA VAL A 193 -0.13 -10.12 -5.37
C VAL A 193 -1.60 -10.55 -5.45
N THR A 194 -2.53 -9.60 -5.50
CA THR A 194 -3.95 -9.92 -5.59
C THR A 194 -4.32 -10.68 -6.87
N PHE A 195 -3.83 -10.25 -8.03
CA PHE A 195 -4.13 -10.94 -9.29
C PHE A 195 -3.60 -12.37 -9.30
N LYS A 196 -2.39 -12.60 -8.77
CA LYS A 196 -1.84 -13.96 -8.61
C LYS A 196 -2.69 -14.81 -7.67
N THR A 197 -3.04 -14.27 -6.50
CA THR A 197 -3.86 -15.00 -5.52
C THR A 197 -5.23 -15.34 -6.10
N PHE A 198 -5.91 -14.39 -6.74
CA PHE A 198 -7.21 -14.67 -7.35
C PHE A 198 -7.10 -15.72 -8.45
N ARG A 199 -6.10 -15.58 -9.34
CA ARG A 199 -5.85 -16.53 -10.42
C ARG A 199 -5.58 -17.95 -9.90
N GLN A 200 -4.90 -18.09 -8.77
CA GLN A 200 -4.69 -19.38 -8.10
C GLN A 200 -5.99 -19.93 -7.51
N GLN A 201 -6.82 -19.09 -6.90
CA GLN A 201 -8.11 -19.51 -6.34
C GLN A 201 -9.09 -20.01 -7.41
N VAL A 202 -9.01 -19.47 -8.63
CA VAL A 202 -9.89 -19.85 -9.75
C VAL A 202 -9.22 -20.81 -10.73
N ILE A 203 -8.14 -21.49 -10.34
CA ILE A 203 -7.33 -22.31 -11.27
C ILE A 203 -8.13 -23.42 -11.96
N ASN A 204 -9.14 -23.97 -11.28
CA ASN A 204 -10.02 -25.03 -11.80
C ASN A 204 -11.17 -24.50 -12.66
N ASP A 205 -11.46 -23.18 -12.62
CA ASP A 205 -12.41 -22.53 -13.50
C ASP A 205 -11.65 -21.88 -14.66
N VAL A 206 -11.52 -22.63 -15.76
CA VAL A 206 -10.76 -22.21 -16.94
C VAL A 206 -11.29 -20.90 -17.52
N ASN A 207 -12.61 -20.72 -17.55
CA ASN A 207 -13.23 -19.53 -18.15
C ASN A 207 -12.98 -18.28 -17.30
N LEU A 208 -13.14 -18.40 -15.98
CA LEU A 208 -12.88 -17.30 -15.07
C LEU A 208 -11.39 -16.95 -15.02
N LYS A 209 -10.52 -17.97 -14.97
CA LYS A 209 -9.07 -17.78 -15.06
C LYS A 209 -8.67 -17.04 -16.34
N GLN A 210 -9.18 -17.45 -17.50
CA GLN A 210 -8.90 -16.77 -18.78
C GLN A 210 -9.45 -15.34 -18.80
N THR A 211 -10.62 -15.12 -18.22
CA THR A 211 -11.21 -13.77 -18.09
C THR A 211 -10.32 -12.86 -17.26
N MET A 212 -9.75 -13.39 -16.18
CA MET A 212 -8.81 -12.67 -15.31
C MET A 212 -7.46 -12.40 -15.95
N ASP A 213 -6.93 -13.38 -16.68
CA ASP A 213 -5.71 -13.24 -17.48
C ASP A 213 -5.90 -12.08 -18.48
N LYS A 214 -7.02 -12.07 -19.23
CA LYS A 214 -7.39 -11.00 -20.16
C LYS A 214 -7.54 -9.65 -19.45
N TYR A 215 -8.30 -9.59 -18.34
CA TYR A 215 -8.49 -8.36 -17.58
C TYR A 215 -7.15 -7.77 -17.11
N THR A 216 -6.26 -8.59 -16.57
CA THR A 216 -4.95 -8.14 -16.10
C THR A 216 -4.09 -7.60 -17.26
N LEU A 217 -4.11 -8.28 -18.41
CA LEU A 217 -3.43 -7.81 -19.62
C LEU A 217 -3.99 -6.48 -20.12
N LEU A 218 -5.31 -6.26 -20.05
CA LEU A 218 -5.93 -4.98 -20.41
C LEU A 218 -5.39 -3.83 -19.55
N LEU A 219 -5.25 -4.04 -18.25
CA LEU A 219 -4.70 -3.05 -17.33
C LEU A 219 -3.20 -2.80 -17.59
N LEU A 220 -2.42 -3.84 -17.94
CA LEU A 220 -0.98 -3.72 -18.17
C LEU A 220 -0.60 -2.98 -19.46
N ARG A 221 -1.54 -2.80 -20.40
CA ARG A 221 -1.27 -2.27 -21.75
C ARG A 221 -0.40 -1.02 -21.77
N LYS A 222 -0.67 -0.03 -20.91
CA LYS A 222 0.11 1.22 -20.89
C LYS A 222 1.53 0.97 -20.40
N ALA A 223 1.69 0.20 -19.32
CA ALA A 223 3.00 -0.14 -18.77
C ALA A 223 3.83 -0.97 -19.77
N ILE A 224 3.22 -1.94 -20.47
CA ILE A 224 3.86 -2.73 -21.53
C ILE A 224 4.34 -1.81 -22.67
N ARG A 225 3.49 -0.89 -23.16
CA ARG A 225 3.88 0.04 -24.24
C ARG A 225 5.06 0.93 -23.85
N GLU A 226 5.12 1.36 -22.59
CA GLU A 226 6.20 2.22 -22.10
C GLU A 226 7.56 1.52 -22.14
N VAL A 227 7.66 0.30 -21.59
CA VAL A 227 8.94 -0.40 -21.43
C VAL A 227 9.30 -1.36 -22.55
N GLY A 228 8.30 -1.90 -23.27
CA GLY A 228 8.47 -2.99 -24.23
C GLY A 228 8.98 -4.28 -23.60
N PHE A 229 9.28 -5.30 -24.42
CA PHE A 229 9.87 -6.58 -23.97
C PHE A 229 11.36 -6.73 -24.34
N GLU A 230 11.87 -5.80 -25.15
CA GLU A 230 13.26 -5.78 -25.60
C GLU A 230 14.05 -4.66 -24.95
N GLU A 231 15.34 -4.91 -24.74
CA GLU A 231 16.26 -3.89 -24.25
C GLU A 231 16.50 -2.81 -25.31
N ARG A 232 16.60 -1.56 -24.87
CA ARG A 232 16.84 -0.40 -25.73
C ARG A 232 18.15 0.25 -25.31
N ALA A 233 18.90 0.73 -26.29
CA ALA A 233 20.06 1.59 -26.02
C ALA A 233 19.61 2.83 -25.23
N GLY A 234 20.27 3.09 -24.09
CA GLY A 234 19.93 4.19 -23.20
C GLY A 234 18.95 3.86 -22.07
N ASP A 235 18.50 2.62 -21.92
CA ASP A 235 17.66 2.23 -20.78
C ASP A 235 18.39 2.41 -19.44
N SER A 236 17.77 3.20 -18.55
CA SER A 236 18.20 3.31 -17.15
C SER A 236 18.04 1.99 -16.40
N SER A 237 18.78 1.82 -15.30
CA SER A 237 18.62 0.66 -14.40
C SER A 237 17.17 0.49 -13.92
N ALA A 238 16.47 1.60 -13.64
CA ALA A 238 15.07 1.58 -13.24
C ALA A 238 14.16 1.08 -14.37
N THR A 239 14.39 1.50 -15.62
CA THR A 239 13.64 1.04 -16.79
C THR A 239 13.83 -0.45 -17.02
N ARG A 240 15.05 -0.97 -16.88
CA ARG A 240 15.34 -2.41 -17.03
C ARG A 240 14.61 -3.25 -15.98
N LYS A 241 14.66 -2.84 -14.70
CA LYS A 241 13.92 -3.51 -13.61
C LYS A 241 12.41 -3.47 -13.83
N LYS A 242 11.89 -2.34 -14.33
CA LYS A 242 10.47 -2.21 -14.68
C LYS A 242 10.08 -3.13 -15.83
N ARG A 243 10.89 -3.19 -16.88
CA ARG A 243 10.70 -4.12 -17.99
C ARG A 243 10.65 -5.57 -17.51
N GLU A 244 11.62 -5.98 -16.71
CA GLU A 244 11.67 -7.34 -16.17
C GLU A 244 10.39 -7.69 -15.41
N PHE A 245 9.98 -6.81 -14.49
CA PHE A 245 8.76 -7.00 -13.71
C PHE A 245 7.50 -7.10 -14.58
N ILE A 246 7.34 -6.17 -15.53
CA ILE A 246 6.15 -6.11 -16.40
C ILE A 246 6.13 -7.27 -17.38
N SER A 247 7.28 -7.66 -17.91
CA SER A 247 7.40 -8.82 -18.79
C SER A 247 7.05 -10.11 -18.06
N LEU A 248 7.60 -10.32 -16.86
CA LEU A 248 7.26 -11.50 -16.05
C LEU A 248 5.75 -11.60 -15.83
N LEU A 249 5.11 -10.50 -15.43
CA LEU A 249 3.67 -10.50 -15.20
C LEU A 249 2.88 -10.70 -16.50
N ALA A 250 3.24 -10.04 -17.61
CA ALA A 250 2.55 -10.18 -18.89
C ALA A 250 2.64 -11.62 -19.43
N CYS A 251 3.82 -12.22 -19.40
CA CYS A 251 4.05 -13.60 -19.82
C CYS A 251 3.25 -14.61 -18.96
N GLU A 252 3.23 -14.42 -17.63
CA GLU A 252 2.42 -15.21 -16.69
C GLU A 252 0.92 -15.14 -17.01
N MET A 253 0.42 -13.96 -17.39
CA MET A 253 -0.98 -13.72 -17.79
C MET A 253 -1.28 -14.13 -19.25
N GLY A 254 -0.29 -14.59 -20.02
CA GLY A 254 -0.55 -15.12 -21.37
C GLY A 254 -0.33 -14.16 -22.52
N ASP A 255 0.39 -13.06 -22.32
CA ASP A 255 0.75 -12.16 -23.43
C ASP A 255 1.60 -12.88 -24.48
N ALA A 256 1.10 -12.93 -25.71
CA ALA A 256 1.71 -13.71 -26.79
C ALA A 256 3.06 -13.12 -27.22
N GLU A 257 3.16 -11.80 -27.29
CA GLU A 257 4.40 -11.12 -27.71
C GLU A 257 5.48 -11.28 -26.64
N CYS A 258 5.13 -11.12 -25.36
CA CYS A 258 6.02 -11.40 -24.25
C CYS A 258 6.58 -12.82 -24.33
N ARG A 259 5.71 -13.83 -24.48
CA ARG A 259 6.11 -15.24 -24.54
C ARG A 259 7.01 -15.52 -25.73
N ARG A 260 6.71 -14.93 -26.89
CA ARG A 260 7.53 -15.05 -28.11
C ARG A 260 8.94 -14.48 -27.89
N VAL A 261 9.03 -13.27 -27.34
CA VAL A 261 10.32 -12.60 -27.06
C VAL A 261 11.13 -13.39 -26.05
N MET A 262 10.51 -13.85 -24.95
CA MET A 262 11.22 -14.61 -23.93
C MET A 262 11.67 -15.99 -24.41
N ALA A 263 10.87 -16.68 -25.24
CA ALA A 263 11.26 -17.93 -25.85
C ALA A 263 12.47 -17.76 -26.78
N LYS A 264 12.50 -16.69 -27.58
CA LYS A 264 13.65 -16.37 -28.43
C LYS A 264 14.92 -16.11 -27.61
N LYS A 265 14.82 -15.36 -26.50
CA LYS A 265 15.95 -15.11 -25.59
C LYS A 265 16.47 -16.37 -24.93
N ALA A 266 15.57 -17.25 -24.49
CA ALA A 266 15.94 -18.53 -23.91
C ALA A 266 16.67 -19.43 -24.91
N ALA A 267 16.19 -19.50 -26.16
CA ALA A 267 16.85 -20.27 -27.21
C ALA A 267 18.28 -19.76 -27.51
N ALA A 268 18.45 -18.44 -27.68
CA ALA A 268 19.78 -17.86 -27.92
C ALA A 268 20.77 -18.17 -26.78
N HIS A 269 20.32 -18.11 -25.52
CA HIS A 269 21.17 -18.45 -24.37
C HIS A 269 21.61 -19.92 -24.33
N LEU A 270 20.79 -20.83 -24.87
CA LEU A 270 21.11 -22.25 -24.97
C LEU A 270 22.02 -22.59 -26.15
N GLU A 271 22.04 -21.74 -27.19
CA GLU A 271 22.93 -21.89 -28.35
C GLU A 271 24.33 -21.30 -28.07
N ASP A 272 24.41 -20.29 -27.20
CA ASP A 272 25.65 -19.60 -26.82
C ASP A 272 26.41 -20.27 -25.63
N GLY A 273 25.87 -21.33 -25.03
CA GLY A 273 26.42 -22.01 -23.84
C GLY A 273 26.81 -23.46 -24.08
#